data_AF-A0AAV6WGE2-F1
#
_entry.id   AF-A0AAV6WGE2-F1
#
_cell.length_a   1.000
_cell.length_b   1.000
_cell.length_c   1.000
_cell.angle_alpha   90.00
_cell.angle_beta   90.00
_cell.angle_gamma   90.00
#
_symmetry.space_group_name_H-M   'P 1'
#
loop_
_entity.id
_entity.type
_entity.pdbx_description
1 polymer ?
#
loop_
_entity_poly.entity_id
_entity_poly.type
_entity_poly.pdbx_seq_one_letter_code
_entity_poly.pdbx_strand_id
1 'polypeptide(L)'
;MHPILAPSVVPFFLTFHIFTLSGTHGFHPLDPLSPFELTQVQTLIKNSYQNVTFHYVGLDEPDKPKVLSWLSQNQPKDFLHNRVAFVMALIDSESHEITVDLSNNSILSDKVYKGNGYPMLNGEEQIASIGLPLKYAPFMASIITREYKLQSMSTILPKNPASMHLPGRLYADQAHRDDNLAKWTSAEASQFLEHNPVPKVKSPIPVKWINCSA
;
A
#
# COMPACT_ATOMS: atom_id res chain seq x y z
N MET A 1 70.13 2.04 34.98
CA MET A 1 68.76 1.71 35.44
C MET A 1 67.90 2.94 35.18
N HIS A 2 66.88 3.02 34.34
CA HIS A 2 66.27 2.22 33.27
C HIS A 2 65.58 3.25 32.35
N PRO A 3 65.57 3.11 31.01
CA PRO A 3 64.77 3.99 30.16
C PRO A 3 63.28 3.58 30.25
N ILE A 4 62.42 4.58 30.38
CA ILE A 4 60.96 4.42 30.46
C ILE A 4 60.44 4.09 29.06
N LEU A 5 59.88 2.89 28.89
CA LEU A 5 59.20 2.43 27.68
C LEU A 5 57.93 3.25 27.46
N ALA A 6 57.79 3.89 26.31
CA ALA A 6 56.50 4.39 25.84
C ALA A 6 55.62 3.20 25.38
N PRO A 7 54.32 3.19 25.68
CA PRO A 7 53.44 2.12 25.20
C PRO A 7 53.14 2.34 23.71
N SER A 8 53.68 1.44 22.88
CA SER A 8 53.32 1.28 21.48
C SER A 8 51.85 0.87 21.38
N VAL A 9 50.97 1.81 21.03
CA VAL A 9 49.57 1.53 20.70
C VAL A 9 49.55 0.88 19.31
N VAL A 10 49.58 -0.46 19.29
CA VAL A 10 49.33 -1.24 18.08
C VAL A 10 47.82 -1.24 17.84
N PRO A 11 47.31 -0.75 16.70
CA PRO A 11 45.89 -0.89 16.39
C PRO A 11 45.61 -2.33 15.96
N PHE A 12 44.96 -3.09 16.84
CA PHE A 12 44.44 -4.42 16.58
C PHE A 12 43.12 -4.29 15.80
N PHE A 13 43.19 -4.10 14.48
CA PHE A 13 42.04 -4.26 13.59
C PHE A 13 42.21 -5.55 12.78
N LEU A 14 42.19 -6.67 13.51
CA LEU A 14 42.17 -8.00 12.92
C LEU A 14 40.74 -8.32 12.42
N THR A 15 40.57 -8.19 11.10
CA THR A 15 39.74 -9.05 10.25
C THR A 15 38.35 -9.47 10.78
N PHE A 16 37.35 -8.62 10.60
CA PHE A 16 35.98 -9.09 10.40
C PHE A 16 35.81 -9.40 8.90
N HIS A 17 36.37 -10.54 8.46
CA HIS A 17 36.21 -11.06 7.09
C HIS A 17 35.59 -12.45 7.15
N ILE A 18 34.44 -12.57 7.81
CA ILE A 18 33.63 -13.77 7.72
C ILE A 18 32.17 -13.32 7.59
N PHE A 19 31.55 -13.77 6.51
CA PHE A 19 30.15 -13.58 6.04
C PHE A 19 29.97 -12.74 4.76
N THR A 20 30.65 -13.13 3.68
CA THR A 20 30.11 -12.95 2.32
C THR A 20 30.36 -14.19 1.45
N LEU A 21 30.03 -15.37 1.96
CA LEU A 21 29.64 -16.49 1.10
C LEU A 21 28.13 -16.36 0.83
N SER A 22 27.72 -15.23 0.25
CA SER A 22 26.46 -15.19 -0.49
C SER A 22 26.74 -15.99 -1.75
N GLY A 23 26.45 -17.29 -1.72
CA GLY A 23 26.45 -18.10 -2.92
C GLY A 23 25.69 -17.33 -4.00
N THR A 24 26.30 -17.19 -5.17
CA THR A 24 25.63 -16.61 -6.34
C THR A 24 24.56 -17.58 -6.80
N HIS A 25 23.52 -17.78 -6.00
CA HIS A 25 22.28 -18.33 -6.49
C HIS A 25 21.76 -17.28 -7.46
N GLY A 26 21.69 -17.64 -8.75
CA GLY A 26 21.19 -16.71 -9.77
C GLY A 26 19.84 -16.18 -9.31
N PHE A 27 19.61 -14.88 -9.49
CA PHE A 27 18.29 -14.29 -9.26
C PHE A 27 17.26 -15.05 -10.08
N HIS A 28 16.17 -15.43 -9.46
CA HIS A 28 15.06 -16.08 -10.13
C HIS A 28 14.25 -15.00 -10.88
N PRO A 29 13.74 -15.29 -12.08
CA PRO A 29 12.96 -14.33 -12.87
C PRO A 29 11.70 -13.83 -12.16
N LEU A 30 11.14 -14.63 -11.26
CA LEU A 30 9.96 -14.30 -10.44
C LEU A 30 10.33 -13.86 -9.01
N ASP A 31 11.60 -13.60 -8.72
CA ASP A 31 11.97 -13.03 -7.43
C ASP A 31 11.28 -11.68 -7.26
N PRO A 32 10.77 -11.37 -6.05
CA PRO A 32 10.15 -10.09 -5.78
C PRO A 32 11.12 -8.93 -6.02
N LEU A 33 10.59 -7.73 -6.13
CA LEU A 33 11.43 -6.54 -6.22
C LEU A 33 12.27 -6.40 -4.96
N SER A 34 13.58 -6.28 -5.14
CA SER A 34 14.52 -5.97 -4.08
C SER A 34 14.32 -4.53 -3.56
N PRO A 35 14.76 -4.22 -2.32
CA PRO A 35 14.73 -2.85 -1.80
C PRO A 35 15.45 -1.85 -2.71
N PHE A 36 16.51 -2.29 -3.39
CA PHE A 36 17.24 -1.47 -4.36
C PHE A 36 16.37 -1.16 -5.59
N GLU A 37 15.73 -2.17 -6.19
CA GLU A 37 14.79 -1.98 -7.31
C GLU A 37 13.61 -1.08 -6.93
N LEU A 38 13.03 -1.25 -5.74
CA LEU A 38 11.97 -0.36 -5.24
C LEU A 38 12.43 1.09 -5.11
N THR A 39 13.66 1.30 -4.60
CA THR A 39 14.26 2.65 -4.48
C THR A 39 14.52 3.27 -5.85
N GLN A 40 15.00 2.47 -6.81
CA GLN A 40 15.19 2.92 -8.20
C GLN A 40 13.87 3.40 -8.81
N VAL A 41 12.82 2.57 -8.74
CA VAL A 41 11.46 2.91 -9.23
C VAL A 41 10.96 4.20 -8.59
N GLN A 42 11.05 4.30 -7.26
CA GLN A 42 10.60 5.48 -6.53
C GLN A 42 11.34 6.74 -6.99
N THR A 43 12.66 6.67 -7.09
CA THR A 43 13.51 7.80 -7.49
C THR A 43 13.16 8.26 -8.91
N LEU A 44 13.06 7.33 -9.83
CA LEU A 44 12.83 7.59 -11.24
C LEU A 44 11.44 8.22 -11.49
N ILE A 45 10.40 7.75 -10.80
CA ILE A 45 9.06 8.33 -10.90
C ILE A 45 9.00 9.71 -10.21
N LYS A 46 9.58 9.86 -9.01
CA LYS A 46 9.62 11.16 -8.31
C LYS A 46 10.48 12.22 -8.99
N ASN A 47 11.44 11.82 -9.82
CA ASN A 47 12.19 12.77 -10.66
C ASN A 47 11.36 13.28 -11.84
N SER A 48 10.38 12.50 -12.29
CA SER A 48 9.50 12.84 -13.41
C SER A 48 8.28 13.65 -12.96
N TYR A 49 7.84 13.47 -11.71
CA TYR A 49 6.60 14.02 -11.19
C TYR A 49 6.74 14.52 -9.75
N GLN A 50 6.09 15.65 -9.43
CA GLN A 50 6.19 16.28 -8.11
C GLN A 50 5.19 15.73 -7.09
N ASN A 51 3.95 15.43 -7.51
CA ASN A 51 2.86 15.01 -6.64
C ASN A 51 2.44 13.57 -6.95
N VAL A 52 3.18 12.61 -6.40
CA VAL A 52 2.99 11.18 -6.65
C VAL A 52 2.58 10.46 -5.39
N THR A 53 1.49 9.70 -5.48
CA THR A 53 1.07 8.75 -4.46
C THR A 53 1.11 7.34 -5.03
N PHE A 54 1.92 6.47 -4.45
CA PHE A 54 2.05 5.08 -4.92
C PHE A 54 0.96 4.21 -4.29
N HIS A 55 0.23 3.46 -5.11
CA HIS A 55 -0.80 2.51 -4.66
C HIS A 55 -0.38 1.06 -4.86
N TYR A 56 0.46 0.80 -5.87
CA TYR A 56 1.03 -0.51 -6.12
C TYR A 56 2.40 -0.35 -6.79
N VAL A 57 3.35 -1.18 -6.36
CA VAL A 57 4.64 -1.36 -7.00
C VAL A 57 4.96 -2.85 -6.95
N GLY A 58 5.16 -3.48 -8.10
CA GLY A 58 5.41 -4.91 -8.19
C GLY A 58 6.20 -5.27 -9.44
N LEU A 59 6.68 -6.52 -9.46
CA LEU A 59 7.31 -7.08 -10.65
C LEU A 59 6.24 -7.24 -11.73
N ASP A 60 6.48 -6.70 -12.91
CA ASP A 60 5.72 -7.03 -14.11
C ASP A 60 6.12 -8.46 -14.54
N GLU A 61 5.17 -9.38 -14.51
CA GLU A 61 5.46 -10.80 -14.65
C GLU A 61 6.06 -11.08 -16.04
N PRO A 62 7.26 -11.70 -16.13
CA PRO A 62 7.86 -12.02 -17.41
C PRO A 62 7.02 -13.05 -18.19
N ASP A 63 7.03 -12.95 -19.52
CA ASP A 63 6.27 -13.87 -20.38
C ASP A 63 6.55 -15.34 -20.03
N LYS A 64 5.47 -16.12 -19.81
CA LYS A 64 5.56 -17.54 -19.45
C LYS A 64 6.52 -18.35 -20.35
N PRO A 65 6.50 -18.22 -21.70
CA PRO A 65 7.45 -18.92 -22.56
C PRO A 65 8.93 -18.58 -22.26
N LYS A 66 9.22 -17.31 -21.90
CA LYS A 66 10.57 -16.88 -21.53
C LYS A 66 11.02 -17.54 -20.22
N VAL A 67 10.14 -17.61 -19.21
CA VAL A 67 10.43 -18.28 -17.94
C VAL A 67 10.66 -19.79 -18.14
N LEU A 68 9.86 -20.44 -18.98
CA LEU A 68 10.07 -21.86 -19.32
C LEU A 68 11.38 -22.09 -20.07
N SER A 69 11.73 -21.20 -21.01
CA SER A 69 13.01 -21.25 -21.72
C SER A 69 14.19 -21.11 -20.75
N TRP A 70 14.14 -20.13 -19.85
CA TRP A 70 15.13 -19.94 -18.80
C TRP A 70 15.34 -21.19 -17.94
N LEU A 71 14.25 -21.82 -17.51
CA LEU A 71 14.30 -23.06 -16.74
C LEU A 71 14.94 -24.20 -17.53
N SER A 72 14.60 -24.34 -18.81
CA SER A 72 15.14 -25.40 -19.69
C SER A 72 16.62 -25.23 -20.03
N GLN A 73 17.15 -24.01 -19.97
CA GLN A 73 18.54 -23.68 -20.31
C GLN A 73 19.48 -23.70 -19.09
N ASN A 74 19.13 -24.43 -18.03
CA ASN A 74 19.87 -24.45 -16.77
C ASN A 74 20.01 -23.07 -16.12
N GLN A 75 18.96 -22.25 -16.17
CA GLN A 75 18.84 -21.02 -15.41
C GLN A 75 19.99 -20.03 -15.69
N PRO A 76 20.13 -19.58 -16.95
CA PRO A 76 21.22 -18.69 -17.32
C PRO A 76 21.09 -17.36 -16.56
N LYS A 77 22.26 -16.78 -16.20
CA LYS A 77 22.34 -15.58 -15.34
C LYS A 77 21.92 -14.29 -16.05
N ASP A 78 21.89 -14.29 -17.38
CA ASP A 78 21.64 -13.15 -18.25
C ASP A 78 20.15 -12.83 -18.45
N PHE A 79 19.24 -13.70 -18.00
CA PHE A 79 17.80 -13.45 -18.02
C PHE A 79 17.39 -12.18 -17.25
N LEU A 80 18.24 -11.75 -16.32
CA LEU A 80 18.01 -10.63 -15.44
C LEU A 80 17.97 -9.27 -16.13
N HIS A 81 18.49 -9.16 -17.36
CA HIS A 81 18.55 -7.88 -18.08
C HIS A 81 17.19 -7.36 -18.57
N ASN A 82 16.08 -8.05 -18.28
CA ASN A 82 14.74 -7.67 -18.73
C ASN A 82 13.70 -7.64 -17.59
N ARG A 83 14.12 -7.43 -16.34
CA ARG A 83 13.16 -7.25 -15.23
C ARG A 83 12.45 -5.90 -15.37
N VAL A 84 11.13 -5.94 -15.38
CA VAL A 84 10.26 -4.77 -15.49
C VAL A 84 9.45 -4.64 -14.19
N ALA A 85 9.30 -3.43 -13.68
CA ALA A 85 8.36 -3.13 -12.61
C ALA A 85 7.08 -2.51 -13.18
N PHE A 86 5.94 -2.94 -12.65
CA PHE A 86 4.65 -2.31 -12.86
C PHE A 86 4.29 -1.43 -11.66
N VAL A 87 3.83 -0.22 -11.94
CA VAL A 87 3.48 0.77 -10.92
C VAL A 87 2.09 1.31 -11.21
N MET A 88 1.24 1.31 -10.18
CA MET A 88 0.02 2.12 -10.16
C MET A 88 0.21 3.27 -9.19
N ALA A 89 0.12 4.49 -9.71
CA ALA A 89 0.29 5.71 -8.93
C ALA A 89 -0.83 6.71 -9.23
N LEU A 90 -1.22 7.49 -8.23
CA LEU A 90 -1.98 8.72 -8.46
C LEU A 90 -0.98 9.85 -8.70
N ILE A 91 -1.12 10.52 -9.83
CA ILE A 91 -0.31 11.67 -10.24
C ILE A 91 -1.28 12.77 -10.62
N ASP A 92 -1.20 13.91 -9.96
CA ASP A 92 -2.12 15.04 -10.19
C ASP A 92 -3.61 14.66 -10.18
N SER A 93 -3.98 13.71 -9.32
CA SER A 93 -5.32 13.13 -9.17
C SER A 93 -5.80 12.23 -10.31
N GLU A 94 -4.94 11.88 -11.26
CA GLU A 94 -5.19 10.86 -12.27
C GLU A 94 -4.50 9.55 -11.91
N SER A 95 -5.09 8.41 -12.27
CA SER A 95 -4.46 7.09 -12.08
C SER A 95 -3.54 6.79 -13.26
N HIS A 96 -2.27 6.53 -12.97
CA HIS A 96 -1.26 6.17 -13.96
C HIS A 96 -0.84 4.72 -13.79
N GLU A 97 -0.76 4.02 -14.92
CA GLU A 97 -0.13 2.71 -15.08
C GLU A 97 1.22 2.92 -15.76
N ILE A 98 2.29 2.66 -15.01
CA ILE A 98 3.67 2.93 -15.44
C ILE A 98 4.44 1.62 -15.44
N THR A 99 5.20 1.36 -16.51
CA THR A 99 6.18 0.28 -16.55
C THR A 99 7.59 0.83 -16.58
N VAL A 100 8.46 0.25 -15.76
CA VAL A 100 9.85 0.68 -15.57
C VAL A 100 10.80 -0.46 -15.87
N ASP A 101 11.74 -0.26 -16.78
CA ASP A 101 12.87 -1.17 -16.99
C ASP A 101 13.88 -0.98 -15.87
N LEU A 102 14.05 -2.02 -15.05
CA LEU A 102 14.95 -2.01 -13.89
C LEU A 102 16.42 -2.19 -14.27
N SER A 103 16.70 -2.73 -15.46
CA SER A 103 18.06 -2.97 -15.94
C SER A 103 18.66 -1.71 -16.55
N ASN A 104 17.84 -1.01 -17.33
CA ASN A 104 18.22 0.25 -17.97
C ASN A 104 17.85 1.49 -17.13
N ASN A 105 17.16 1.30 -16.00
CA ASN A 105 16.68 2.35 -15.12
C ASN A 105 15.92 3.44 -15.90
N SER A 106 14.88 3.04 -16.63
CA SER A 106 14.12 3.92 -17.55
C SER A 106 12.61 3.63 -17.54
N ILE A 107 11.78 4.64 -17.78
CA ILE A 107 10.33 4.47 -17.98
C ILE A 107 10.10 3.89 -19.37
N LEU A 108 9.48 2.71 -19.46
CA LEU A 108 9.08 2.10 -20.72
C LEU A 108 7.73 2.61 -21.22
N SER A 109 6.76 2.76 -20.31
CA SER A 109 5.46 3.32 -20.63
C SER A 109 4.85 4.03 -19.44
N ASP A 110 4.03 5.03 -19.73
CA ASP A 110 3.22 5.76 -18.78
C ASP A 110 1.86 6.02 -19.42
N LYS A 111 0.81 5.46 -18.83
CA LYS A 111 -0.55 5.55 -19.36
C LYS A 111 -1.50 6.00 -18.28
N VAL A 112 -2.28 7.04 -18.58
CA VAL A 112 -3.40 7.42 -17.73
C VAL A 112 -4.53 6.41 -17.90
N TYR A 113 -4.90 5.74 -16.81
CA TYR A 113 -6.04 4.84 -16.75
C TYR A 113 -7.35 5.62 -16.88
N LYS A 114 -8.13 5.33 -17.93
CA LYS A 114 -9.43 5.97 -18.22
C LYS A 114 -10.62 5.03 -18.00
N GLY A 115 -10.39 3.85 -17.44
CA GLY A 115 -11.44 2.88 -17.16
C GLY A 115 -12.21 3.20 -15.88
N ASN A 116 -13.06 2.25 -15.48
CA ASN A 116 -13.82 2.34 -14.24
C ASN A 116 -13.07 1.65 -13.10
N GLY A 117 -13.17 2.22 -11.89
CA GLY A 117 -12.50 1.70 -10.71
C GLY A 117 -11.38 2.62 -10.25
N TYR A 118 -10.91 2.38 -9.03
CA TYR A 118 -9.87 3.17 -8.39
C TYR A 118 -8.79 2.24 -7.86
N PRO A 119 -7.53 2.73 -7.77
CA PRO A 119 -6.47 1.97 -7.14
C PRO A 119 -6.80 1.67 -5.67
N MET A 120 -6.16 0.63 -5.14
CA MET A 120 -6.31 0.25 -3.74
C MET A 120 -5.83 1.38 -2.83
N LEU A 121 -6.57 1.66 -1.75
CA LEU A 121 -6.16 2.65 -0.75
C LEU A 121 -4.83 2.27 -0.12
N ASN A 122 -3.87 3.20 -0.08
CA ASN A 122 -2.63 2.98 0.66
C ASN A 122 -2.83 3.22 2.16
N GLY A 123 -1.82 2.85 2.96
CA GLY A 123 -1.90 2.97 4.42
C GLY A 123 -2.01 4.41 4.91
N GLU A 124 -1.32 5.36 4.26
CA GLU A 124 -1.32 6.77 4.64
C GLU A 124 -2.71 7.39 4.43
N GLU A 125 -3.35 7.09 3.31
CA GLU A 125 -4.73 7.50 3.01
C GLU A 125 -5.72 6.92 4.00
N GLN A 126 -5.58 5.64 4.34
CA GLN A 126 -6.44 5.00 5.34
C GLN A 126 -6.28 5.67 6.70
N ILE A 127 -5.05 5.93 7.15
CA ILE A 127 -4.77 6.62 8.42
C ILE A 127 -5.35 8.04 8.40
N ALA A 128 -5.14 8.79 7.31
CA ALA A 128 -5.70 10.13 7.15
C ALA A 128 -7.23 10.09 7.22
N SER A 129 -7.86 9.15 6.53
CA SER A 129 -9.32 8.96 6.53
C SER A 129 -9.87 8.61 7.91
N ILE A 130 -9.16 7.81 8.70
CA ILE A 130 -9.54 7.46 10.09
C ILE A 130 -9.59 8.70 10.98
N GLY A 131 -8.69 9.66 10.75
CA GLY A 131 -8.61 10.90 11.54
C GLY A 131 -9.68 11.94 11.20
N LEU A 132 -10.32 11.88 10.03
CA LEU A 132 -11.28 12.90 9.57
C LEU A 132 -12.52 13.04 10.46
N PRO A 133 -13.22 11.96 10.88
CA PRO A 133 -14.44 12.08 11.67
C PRO A 133 -14.19 12.77 13.01
N LEU A 134 -13.04 12.52 13.64
CA LEU A 134 -12.67 13.11 14.94
C LEU A 134 -12.48 14.63 14.87
N LYS A 135 -12.23 15.18 13.68
CA LYS A 135 -12.11 16.63 13.43
C LYS A 135 -13.40 17.24 12.91
N TYR A 136 -14.41 16.44 12.59
CA TYR A 136 -15.65 16.91 11.96
C TYR A 136 -16.71 17.21 13.01
N ALA A 137 -17.00 18.49 13.23
CA ALA A 137 -17.89 18.96 14.31
C ALA A 137 -19.28 18.29 14.32
N PRO A 138 -19.97 18.09 13.17
CA PRO A 138 -21.25 17.39 13.16
C PRO A 138 -21.16 15.93 13.62
N PHE A 139 -20.09 15.23 13.26
CA PHE A 139 -19.87 13.87 13.75
C PHE A 139 -19.62 13.86 15.25
N MET A 140 -18.77 14.76 15.76
CA MET A 140 -18.50 14.89 17.19
C MET A 140 -19.75 15.23 18.00
N ALA A 141 -20.60 16.16 17.51
CA ALA A 141 -21.88 16.45 18.13
C ALA A 141 -22.77 15.20 18.20
N SER A 142 -22.79 14.41 17.12
CA SER A 142 -23.58 13.16 17.06
C SER A 142 -23.13 12.10 18.07
N ILE A 143 -21.84 12.08 18.41
CA ILE A 143 -21.25 11.19 19.42
C ILE A 143 -21.62 11.63 20.83
N ILE A 144 -21.54 12.94 21.09
CA ILE A 144 -21.94 13.54 22.37
C ILE A 144 -23.42 13.30 22.65
N THR A 145 -24.29 13.51 21.65
CA THR A 145 -25.74 13.24 21.77
C THR A 145 -26.04 11.78 22.08
N ARG A 146 -25.18 10.85 21.64
CA ARG A 146 -25.31 9.41 21.90
C ARG A 146 -24.65 8.95 23.21
N GLU A 147 -24.20 9.90 24.03
CA GLU A 147 -23.52 9.67 25.32
C GLU A 147 -22.32 8.72 25.22
N TYR A 148 -21.72 8.62 24.04
CA TYR A 148 -20.63 7.70 23.81
C TYR A 148 -19.31 8.34 24.23
N LYS A 149 -18.51 7.61 25.01
CA LYS A 149 -17.19 8.10 25.45
C LYS A 149 -16.25 8.17 24.25
N LEU A 150 -15.54 9.28 24.11
CA LEU A 150 -14.51 9.41 23.06
C LEU A 150 -13.44 8.31 23.17
N GLN A 151 -13.14 7.86 24.39
CA GLN A 151 -12.20 6.76 24.64
C GLN A 151 -12.68 5.39 24.16
N SER A 152 -13.99 5.17 24.00
CA SER A 152 -14.52 3.93 23.44
C SER A 152 -14.54 3.91 21.91
N MET A 153 -14.19 5.01 21.23
CA MET A 153 -14.12 5.10 19.76
C MET A 153 -12.86 4.42 19.21
N SER A 154 -12.52 3.23 19.70
CA SER A 154 -11.25 2.56 19.43
C SER A 154 -11.10 2.06 18.00
N THR A 155 -12.13 2.15 17.14
CA THR A 155 -12.08 1.53 15.81
C THR A 155 -12.97 2.24 14.78
N ILE A 156 -12.43 3.24 14.09
CA ILE A 156 -12.97 3.73 12.82
C ILE A 156 -12.23 2.99 11.71
N LEU A 157 -12.94 2.29 10.83
CA LEU A 157 -12.35 1.58 9.69
C LEU A 157 -12.87 2.18 8.38
N PRO A 158 -11.97 2.66 7.49
CA PRO A 158 -12.37 3.07 6.15
C PRO A 158 -12.86 1.82 5.39
N LYS A 159 -14.07 1.89 4.84
CA LYS A 159 -14.65 0.80 4.04
C LYS A 159 -14.72 1.19 2.57
N ASN A 160 -14.48 0.22 1.69
CA ASN A 160 -14.67 0.42 0.26
C ASN A 160 -16.18 0.62 -0.05
N PRO A 161 -16.59 1.76 -0.63
CA PRO A 161 -18.01 2.05 -0.87
C PRO A 161 -18.67 1.04 -1.83
N ALA A 162 -17.93 0.40 -2.74
CA ALA A 162 -18.48 -0.62 -3.64
C ALA A 162 -18.99 -1.86 -2.88
N SER A 163 -18.38 -2.19 -1.74
CA SER A 163 -18.85 -3.27 -0.85
C SER A 163 -20.15 -2.94 -0.13
N MET A 164 -20.54 -1.65 -0.11
CA MET A 164 -21.72 -1.16 0.59
C MET A 164 -23.01 -1.40 -0.20
N HIS A 165 -22.91 -1.73 -1.50
CA HIS A 165 -24.06 -2.01 -2.37
C HIS A 165 -24.60 -3.44 -2.24
N LEU A 166 -23.98 -4.30 -1.41
CA LEU A 166 -24.43 -5.67 -1.17
C LEU A 166 -25.32 -5.72 0.09
N PRO A 167 -26.65 -5.94 -0.04
CA PRO A 167 -27.52 -6.00 1.13
C PRO A 167 -27.18 -7.20 2.01
N GLY A 168 -26.73 -6.92 3.23
CA GLY A 168 -26.96 -7.70 4.46
C GLY A 168 -26.32 -9.09 4.62
N ARG A 169 -25.82 -9.76 3.58
CA ARG A 169 -25.41 -11.18 3.71
C ARG A 169 -23.94 -11.42 4.08
N LEU A 170 -23.03 -10.53 3.69
CA LEU A 170 -21.59 -10.71 3.96
C LEU A 170 -21.16 -10.20 5.35
N TYR A 171 -22.04 -9.49 6.06
CA TYR A 171 -21.74 -8.91 7.36
C TYR A 171 -21.72 -9.94 8.51
N ALA A 172 -22.37 -11.10 8.34
CA ALA A 172 -22.42 -12.14 9.38
C ALA A 172 -21.18 -13.07 9.34
N ASP A 173 -20.67 -13.39 8.16
CA ASP A 173 -19.57 -14.37 8.02
C ASP A 173 -18.19 -13.79 8.37
N GLN A 174 -17.96 -12.50 8.15
CA GLN A 174 -16.67 -11.88 8.47
C GLN A 174 -16.49 -11.64 9.97
N ALA A 175 -17.58 -11.43 10.72
CA ALA A 175 -17.55 -11.27 12.18
C ALA A 175 -17.31 -12.60 12.94
N HIS A 176 -17.37 -13.73 12.24
CA HIS A 176 -17.28 -15.05 12.87
C HIS A 176 -15.85 -15.57 13.04
N ARG A 177 -14.83 -14.87 12.51
CA ARG A 177 -13.42 -15.30 12.59
C ARG A 177 -12.58 -14.59 13.65
N ASP A 178 -13.10 -13.54 14.26
CA ASP A 178 -12.39 -12.77 15.29
C ASP A 178 -12.99 -13.11 16.67
N ASP A 179 -12.50 -14.18 17.30
CA ASP A 179 -13.01 -14.70 18.59
C ASP A 179 -12.83 -13.75 19.80
N ASN A 180 -12.29 -12.54 19.61
CA ASN A 180 -11.99 -11.58 20.68
C ASN A 180 -12.69 -10.21 20.54
N LEU A 181 -13.59 -10.02 19.58
CA LEU A 181 -14.49 -8.87 19.54
C LEU A 181 -15.90 -9.32 19.91
N ALA A 182 -16.52 -8.62 20.86
CA ALA A 182 -17.89 -8.87 21.30
C ALA A 182 -18.80 -9.15 20.09
N LYS A 183 -19.42 -10.34 20.08
CA LYS A 183 -20.32 -10.77 19.00
C LYS A 183 -21.53 -9.83 18.95
N TRP A 184 -21.59 -9.00 17.92
CA TRP A 184 -22.80 -8.25 17.58
C TRP A 184 -23.67 -9.13 16.68
N THR A 185 -24.86 -9.49 17.15
CA THR A 185 -25.84 -10.22 16.34
C THR A 185 -26.55 -9.27 15.37
N SER A 186 -27.05 -9.79 14.25
CA SER A 186 -27.81 -8.98 13.27
C SER A 186 -29.07 -8.34 13.87
N ALA A 187 -29.62 -8.95 14.93
CA ALA A 187 -30.74 -8.43 15.70
C ALA A 187 -30.36 -7.14 16.45
N GLU A 188 -29.19 -7.10 17.09
CA GLU A 188 -28.70 -5.92 17.83
C GLU A 188 -28.35 -4.75 16.90
N ALA A 189 -27.78 -5.04 15.72
CA ALA A 189 -27.52 -4.03 14.70
C ALA A 189 -28.82 -3.41 14.14
N SER A 190 -29.86 -4.22 13.95
CA SER A 190 -31.17 -3.75 13.48
C SER A 190 -31.89 -2.93 14.56
N GLN A 191 -31.85 -3.40 15.80
CA GLN A 191 -32.43 -2.71 16.96
C GLN A 191 -31.74 -1.37 17.25
N PHE A 192 -30.42 -1.29 17.01
CA PHE A 192 -29.65 -0.05 17.07
C PHE A 192 -30.13 0.99 16.05
N LEU A 193 -30.40 0.58 14.80
CA LEU A 193 -30.88 1.47 13.74
C LEU A 193 -32.34 1.90 13.95
N GLU A 194 -33.18 1.05 14.55
CA GLU A 194 -34.55 1.41 14.93
C GLU A 194 -34.57 2.45 16.06
N HIS A 195 -33.70 2.31 17.06
CA HIS A 195 -33.62 3.25 18.19
C HIS A 195 -32.77 4.50 17.88
N ASN A 196 -31.97 4.48 16.82
CA ASN A 196 -31.14 5.61 16.37
C ASN A 196 -31.43 5.91 14.90
N PRO A 197 -32.58 6.54 14.58
CA PRO A 197 -32.90 6.88 13.21
C PRO A 197 -31.77 7.72 12.60
N VAL A 198 -31.32 7.32 11.42
CA VAL A 198 -30.28 8.03 10.67
C VAL A 198 -30.69 9.50 10.61
N PRO A 199 -29.86 10.44 11.10
CA PRO A 199 -30.17 11.86 10.98
C PRO A 199 -30.45 12.14 9.52
N LYS A 200 -31.63 12.70 9.20
CA LYS A 200 -31.94 13.15 7.85
C LYS A 200 -31.01 14.32 7.53
N VAL A 201 -29.80 14.01 7.08
CA VAL A 201 -28.87 14.99 6.55
C VAL A 201 -29.52 15.53 5.28
N LYS A 202 -29.63 16.86 5.17
CA LYS A 202 -30.06 17.48 3.91
C LYS A 202 -29.20 16.91 2.80
N SER A 203 -29.84 16.47 1.70
CA SER A 203 -29.10 16.05 0.52
C SER A 203 -28.00 17.08 0.23
N PRO A 204 -26.75 16.65 0.03
CA PRO A 204 -25.68 17.59 -0.30
C PRO A 204 -26.12 18.42 -1.51
N ILE A 205 -25.83 19.72 -1.46
CA ILE A 205 -26.08 20.61 -2.59
C ILE A 205 -25.41 19.96 -3.81
N PRO A 206 -26.11 19.81 -4.95
CA PRO A 206 -25.51 19.24 -6.14
C PRO A 206 -24.24 20.02 -6.49
N VAL A 207 -23.09 19.40 -6.27
CA VAL A 207 -21.83 19.93 -6.74
C VAL A 207 -21.87 19.76 -8.26
N LYS A 208 -21.91 20.88 -8.98
CA LYS A 208 -21.82 20.87 -10.44
C LYS A 208 -20.38 20.53 -10.79
N TRP A 209 -20.11 19.25 -11.00
CA TRP A 209 -18.83 18.80 -11.54
C TRP A 209 -18.64 19.42 -12.92
N ILE A 210 -17.65 20.29 -13.05
CA ILE A 210 -17.23 20.82 -14.34
C ILE A 210 -16.59 19.62 -15.06
N ASN A 211 -17.25 19.13 -16.11
CA ASN A 211 -16.83 18.05 -17.03
C ASN A 211 -17.35 16.62 -16.79
N CYS A 212 -18.59 16.44 -16.35
CA CYS A 212 -19.32 15.19 -16.66
C CYS A 212 -20.28 15.45 -17.82
N SER A 213 -19.92 15.01 -19.03
CA SER A 213 -20.86 14.91 -20.15
C SER A 213 -21.77 13.70 -19.93
N ALA A 214 -23.06 13.90 -20.20
CA ALA A 214 -24.12 12.90 -20.10
C ALA A 214 -24.01 11.80 -21.17
#